data_AF-A0A0D0QAI3-F1
#
_entry.id   AF-A0A0D0QAI3-F1
#
_cell.length_a   1.000
_cell.length_b   1.000
_cell.length_c   1.000
_cell.angle_alpha   90.00
_cell.angle_beta   90.00
_cell.angle_gamma   90.00
#
_symmetry.space_group_name_H-M   'P 1'
#
loop_
_entity.id
_entity.type
_entity.pdbx_description
1 polymer ?
#
loop_
_entity_poly.entity_id
_entity_poly.type
_entity_poly.pdbx_seq_one_letter_code
_entity_poly.pdbx_strand_id
1 'polypeptide(L)'
;MYTPLCGTCQVASRMVDVLEQLLPNITFERQDLNYVPDKAIEWHIESVPCLLIFKHGKLVKKIYAFHSVPHVYETLRKLAE
;
A
#
# COMPACT_ATOMS: atom_id res chain seq x y z
N MET A 1 -4.55 -0.99 0.97
CA MET A 1 -6.00 -1.12 0.72
C MET A 1 -6.24 -2.32 -0.17
N TYR A 2 -7.14 -3.22 0.24
CA TYR A 2 -7.42 -4.48 -0.47
C TYR A 2 -8.89 -4.87 -0.35
N THR A 3 -9.28 -5.93 -1.05
CA THR A 3 -10.51 -6.71 -0.77
C THR A 3 -10.16 -8.21 -0.70
N PRO A 4 -10.87 -9.05 0.07
CA PRO A 4 -10.47 -10.44 0.33
C PRO A 4 -10.48 -11.33 -0.92
N LEU A 5 -11.40 -11.08 -1.86
CA LEU A 5 -11.59 -11.86 -3.09
C LEU A 5 -10.78 -11.31 -4.28
N CYS A 6 -9.72 -10.55 -4.01
CA CYS A 6 -8.84 -9.95 -5.02
C CYS A 6 -7.51 -10.71 -5.11
N GLY A 7 -7.33 -11.52 -6.16
CA GLY A 7 -6.11 -12.33 -6.35
C GLY A 7 -4.82 -11.48 -6.47
N THR A 8 -4.89 -10.35 -7.17
CA THR A 8 -3.76 -9.40 -7.26
C THR A 8 -3.43 -8.76 -5.91
N CYS A 9 -4.43 -8.57 -5.05
CA CYS A 9 -4.23 -8.07 -3.69
C CYS A 9 -3.51 -9.09 -2.80
N GLN A 10 -3.77 -10.39 -2.97
CA GLN A 10 -3.05 -11.43 -2.25
C GLN A 10 -1.56 -11.46 -2.62
N VAL A 11 -1.24 -11.30 -3.91
CA VAL A 11 0.15 -11.17 -4.37
C VAL A 11 0.81 -9.93 -3.79
N ALA A 12 0.13 -8.78 -3.86
CA ALA A 12 0.62 -7.53 -3.28
C ALA A 12 0.86 -7.65 -1.76
N SER A 13 -0.02 -8.34 -1.02
CA SER A 13 0.16 -8.56 0.43
C SER A 13 1.45 -9.32 0.73
N ARG A 14 1.76 -10.38 -0.02
CA ARG A 14 3.03 -11.13 0.16
C ARG A 14 4.25 -10.26 -0.13
N MET A 15 4.14 -9.34 -1.09
CA MET A 15 5.20 -8.36 -1.35
C MET A 15 5.37 -7.39 -0.17
N VAL A 16 4.25 -6.93 0.43
CA VAL A 16 4.28 -6.09 1.63
C VAL A 16 4.88 -6.83 2.81
N ASP A 17 4.59 -8.13 3.01
CA ASP A 17 5.17 -8.93 4.10
C ASP A 17 6.72 -8.91 4.04
N VAL A 18 7.29 -8.99 2.83
CA VAL A 18 8.74 -8.89 2.63
C VAL A 18 9.25 -7.48 2.91
N LEU A 19 8.52 -6.45 2.47
CA LEU A 19 8.90 -5.05 2.69
C LEU A 19 8.85 -4.67 4.18
N GLU A 20 7.88 -5.16 4.93
CA GLU A 20 7.76 -4.98 6.39
C GLU A 20 9.01 -5.49 7.10
N GLN A 21 9.58 -6.62 6.67
CA GLN A 21 10.82 -7.16 7.23
C GLN A 21 12.06 -6.33 6.86
N LEU A 22 12.10 -5.80 5.63
CA LEU A 22 13.22 -4.99 5.14
C LEU A 22 13.22 -3.55 5.68
N LEU A 23 12.06 -3.04 6.08
CA LEU A 23 11.84 -1.64 6.46
C LEU A 23 11.17 -1.56 7.85
N PRO A 24 11.84 -2.00 8.93
CA PRO A 24 11.24 -2.07 10.27
C PRO A 24 10.86 -0.70 10.86
N ASN A 25 11.39 0.39 10.30
CA ASN A 25 11.09 1.76 10.72
C ASN A 25 9.86 2.36 10.01
N ILE A 26 9.26 1.63 9.06
CA ILE A 26 8.04 2.05 8.37
C ILE A 26 6.89 1.18 8.88
N THR A 27 5.82 1.83 9.32
CA THR A 27 4.58 1.13 9.67
C THR A 27 3.78 0.83 8.41
N PHE A 28 3.37 -0.43 8.26
CA PHE A 28 2.48 -0.86 7.20
C PHE A 28 1.14 -1.29 7.79
N GLU A 29 0.05 -0.86 7.17
CA GLU A 29 -1.30 -1.24 7.56
C GLU A 29 -2.08 -1.79 6.37
N ARG A 30 -2.87 -2.83 6.63
CA ARG A 30 -3.79 -3.42 5.64
C ARG A 30 -5.21 -3.09 6.07
N GLN A 31 -5.97 -2.48 5.17
CA GLN A 31 -7.38 -2.18 5.39
C GLN A 31 -8.21 -2.75 4.24
N ASP A 32 -9.22 -3.54 4.63
CA ASP A 32 -10.22 -4.11 3.72
C ASP A 32 -11.30 -3.06 3.43
N LEU A 33 -11.41 -2.67 2.17
CA LEU A 33 -12.35 -1.66 1.72
C LEU A 33 -13.82 -2.02 1.94
N ASN A 34 -14.15 -3.30 2.10
CA ASN A 34 -15.51 -3.72 2.41
C ASN A 34 -16.01 -3.16 3.76
N TYR A 35 -15.10 -2.85 4.69
CA TYR A 35 -15.44 -2.32 6.02
C TYR A 35 -15.18 -0.82 6.16
N VAL A 36 -14.47 -0.20 5.21
CA VAL A 36 -14.12 1.23 5.24
C VAL A 36 -14.38 1.92 3.89
N PRO A 37 -15.61 1.85 3.33
CA PRO A 37 -15.91 2.43 2.02
C PRO A 37 -15.69 3.94 1.97
N ASP A 38 -15.94 4.65 3.08
CA ASP A 38 -15.74 6.11 3.17
C ASP A 38 -14.28 6.50 2.90
N LYS A 39 -13.32 5.67 3.33
CA LYS A 39 -11.89 5.91 3.08
C LYS A 39 -11.53 5.77 1.60
N ALA A 40 -12.24 4.93 0.84
CA ALA A 40 -12.05 4.87 -0.61
C ALA A 40 -12.49 6.16 -1.29
N ILE A 41 -13.57 6.77 -0.81
CA ILE A 41 -14.06 8.07 -1.31
C ILE A 41 -13.09 9.17 -0.90
N GLU A 42 -12.78 9.28 0.40
CA GLU A 42 -11.88 10.30 0.96
C GLU A 42 -10.55 10.33 0.23
N TRP A 43 -9.91 9.16 0.09
CA TRP A 43 -8.61 9.06 -0.57
C TRP A 43 -8.72 8.81 -2.06
N HIS A 44 -9.90 8.87 -2.68
CA HIS A 44 -10.09 8.71 -4.13
C HIS A 44 -9.35 7.46 -4.65
N ILE A 45 -9.66 6.30 -4.07
CA ILE A 45 -9.10 5.02 -4.47
C ILE A 45 -9.88 4.51 -5.69
N GLU A 46 -9.19 4.37 -6.82
CA GLU A 46 -9.81 3.97 -8.09
C GLU A 46 -9.87 2.45 -8.27
N SER A 47 -8.92 1.73 -7.67
CA SER A 47 -8.80 0.27 -7.80
C SER A 47 -8.01 -0.33 -6.64
N VAL A 48 -8.09 -1.66 -6.49
CA VAL A 48 -7.26 -2.45 -5.58
C VAL A 48 -6.44 -3.49 -6.36
N PRO A 49 -5.23 -3.85 -5.88
CA PRO A 49 -4.57 -3.35 -4.67
C PRO A 49 -4.10 -1.89 -4.79
N CYS A 50 -4.17 -1.15 -3.69
CA CYS A 50 -3.64 0.21 -3.62
C CYS A 50 -2.79 0.37 -2.36
N LEU A 51 -1.52 0.76 -2.53
CA LEU A 51 -0.64 1.19 -1.45
C LEU A 51 -0.70 2.71 -1.34
N LEU A 52 -1.21 3.19 -0.21
CA LEU A 52 -1.20 4.59 0.15
C LEU A 52 0.05 4.86 0.98
N ILE A 53 0.81 5.89 0.62
CA ILE A 53 2.06 6.26 1.30
C ILE A 53 1.87 7.62 1.95
N PHE A 54 2.04 7.66 3.26
CA PHE A 54 1.91 8.86 4.07
C PHE A 54 3.27 9.32 4.59
N LYS A 55 3.54 10.63 4.54
CA LYS A 55 4.70 11.27 5.17
C LYS A 55 4.20 12.40 6.06
N HIS A 56 4.52 12.36 7.36
CA HIS A 56 4.01 13.32 8.37
C HIS A 56 2.48 13.49 8.34
N GLY A 57 1.74 12.37 8.23
CA GLY A 57 0.27 12.37 8.18
C GLY A 57 -0.35 12.82 6.86
N LYS A 58 0.45 13.22 5.86
CA LYS A 58 -0.04 13.63 4.54
C LYS A 58 0.14 12.51 3.51
N LEU A 59 -0.91 12.23 2.75
CA LEU A 59 -0.84 11.30 1.62
C LEU A 59 0.06 11.88 0.52
N VAL A 60 1.21 11.26 0.26
CA VAL A 60 2.19 11.76 -0.71
C VAL A 60 2.23 10.93 -1.99
N LYS A 61 1.77 9.67 -1.95
CA LYS A 61 1.78 8.80 -3.14
C LYS A 61 0.73 7.68 -3.03
N LYS A 62 0.21 7.26 -4.17
CA LYS A 62 -0.58 6.05 -4.35
C LYS A 62 0.12 5.13 -5.35
N ILE A 63 0.16 3.83 -5.06
CA ILE A 63 0.68 2.81 -5.98
C ILE A 63 -0.42 1.80 -6.24
N TYR A 64 -0.86 1.71 -7.50
CA TYR A 64 -1.86 0.73 -7.96
C TYR A 64 -1.21 -0.51 -8.60
N ALA A 65 0.02 -0.38 -9.08
CA ALA A 65 0.80 -1.48 -9.64
C ALA A 65 2.11 -1.63 -8.86
N PHE A 66 2.26 -2.73 -8.14
CA PHE A 66 3.44 -2.96 -7.30
C PHE A 66 4.68 -3.29 -8.13
N HIS A 67 4.49 -3.92 -9.30
CA HIS A 67 5.53 -4.46 -10.19
C HIS A 67 6.42 -5.53 -9.55
N SER A 68 7.19 -5.19 -8.52
CA SER A 68 8.09 -6.09 -7.79
C SER A 68 8.44 -5.53 -6.41
N VAL A 69 8.94 -6.39 -5.51
CA VAL A 69 9.43 -5.95 -4.18
C VAL A 69 10.50 -4.86 -4.30
N PRO A 70 11.55 -5.00 -5.15
CA PRO A 70 12.54 -3.93 -5.34
C PRO A 70 11.94 -2.60 -5.82
N HIS A 71 10.94 -2.63 -6.70
CA HIS A 71 10.29 -1.41 -7.19
C HIS A 71 9.62 -0.61 -6.07
N VAL A 72 8.88 -1.29 -5.20
CA VAL A 72 8.21 -0.65 -4.06
C VAL A 72 9.24 -0.20 -3.01
N TYR A 73 10.24 -1.03 -2.72
CA TYR A 73 11.34 -0.69 -1.81
C TYR A 73 12.03 0.62 -2.21
N GLU A 74 12.45 0.72 -3.48
CA GLU A 74 13.09 1.93 -4.01
C GLU A 74 12.17 3.16 -3.96
N THR A 75 10.86 2.96 -4.19
CA THR A 75 9.88 4.03 -4.05
C THR A 75 9.77 4.53 -2.61
N LEU A 76 9.71 3.63 -1.64
CA LEU A 76 9.62 3.99 -0.23
C LEU A 76 10.90 4.68 0.26
N ARG A 77 12.07 4.18 -0.16
CA ARG A 77 13.37 4.77 0.17
C ARG A 77 13.48 6.23 -0.29
N LYS A 78 13.12 6.51 -1.55
CA LYS A 78 13.13 7.87 -2.12
C LYS A 78 12.18 8.85 -1.42
N LEU A 79 11.16 8.34 -0.73
CA LEU A 79 10.22 9.16 0.02
C LEU A 79 10.63 9.34 1.48
N ALA A 80 11.48 8.45 2.01
CA ALA A 80 12.02 8.53 3.37
C ALA A 80 13.13 9.58 3.49
N GLU A 81 13.91 9.78 2.43
CA GLU A 81 14.82 10.93 2.23
C GLU A 81 14.04 12.27 2.23
#